data_AF-A0A6G7YM16-F1
#
_entry.id   AF-A0A6G7YM16-F1
#
_cell.length_a   1.000
_cell.length_b   1.000
_cell.length_c   1.000
_cell.angle_alpha   90.00
_cell.angle_beta   90.00
_cell.angle_gamma   90.00
#
_symmetry.space_group_name_H-M   'P 1'
#
loop_
_entity.id
_entity.type
_entity.pdbx_description
1 polymer ?
#
loop_
_entity_poly.entity_id
_entity_poly.type
_entity_poly.pdbx_seq_one_letter_code
_entity_poly.pdbx_strand_id
1 'polypeptide(L)'
;MSRLAALIFRAARQIAGRKRSEWIDAMEAEAATLRGNSAPWAWGCLWSAIRDRAARDWWIATTLFLFPIILVAWRGYVFFSTASLLNKGVITDLAAVGFWIVSPFPLVLLLALLTRGTSGNTLIITSFLAMECFNPVMMWIYLDVSPLVWLGPNANWYKADPGITIKPLAGILLDGVVWFTAAWIGSRLRIKLAKLG
;
A
#
# COMPACT_ATOMS: atom_id res chain seq x y z
N MET A 1 -17.77 27.76 -20.05
CA MET A 1 -17.54 26.39 -19.53
C MET A 1 -18.34 26.19 -18.24
N SER A 2 -18.91 25.00 -18.03
CA SER A 2 -19.67 24.69 -16.80
C SER A 2 -18.74 24.36 -15.62
N ARG A 3 -19.20 24.55 -14.38
CA ARG A 3 -18.44 24.17 -13.17
C ARG A 3 -18.09 22.68 -13.13
N LEU A 4 -18.98 21.83 -13.63
CA LEU A 4 -18.77 20.39 -13.73
C LEU A 4 -17.61 20.07 -14.69
N ALA A 5 -17.57 20.67 -15.88
CA ALA A 5 -16.49 20.47 -16.83
C ALA A 5 -15.13 20.90 -16.25
N ALA A 6 -15.09 22.05 -15.56
CA ALA A 6 -13.87 22.52 -14.89
C ALA A 6 -13.37 21.54 -13.80
N LEU A 7 -14.28 20.95 -13.01
CA LEU A 7 -13.93 19.92 -12.03
C LEU A 7 -13.38 18.66 -12.69
N ILE A 8 -13.99 18.22 -13.79
CA ILE A 8 -13.53 17.04 -14.55
C ILE A 8 -12.13 17.29 -15.13
N PHE A 9 -11.86 18.47 -15.70
CA PHE A 9 -10.51 18.82 -16.18
C PHE A 9 -9.47 18.85 -15.06
N ARG A 10 -9.81 19.36 -13.87
CA ARG A 10 -8.92 19.29 -12.70
C ARG A 10 -8.59 17.86 -12.32
N ALA A 11 -9.59 16.97 -12.29
CA ALA A 11 -9.37 15.55 -12.01
C ALA A 11 -8.50 14.90 -13.09
N ALA A 12 -8.78 15.17 -14.36
CA ALA A 12 -8.00 14.65 -15.49
C ALA A 12 -6.52 15.11 -15.40
N ARG A 13 -6.27 16.38 -15.05
CA ARG A 13 -4.92 16.94 -14.85
C ARG A 13 -4.16 16.25 -13.73
N GLN A 14 -4.83 15.97 -12.60
CA GLN A 14 -4.24 15.21 -11.50
C GLN A 14 -3.87 13.78 -11.91
N ILE A 15 -4.74 13.10 -12.67
CA ILE A 15 -4.53 11.72 -13.13
C ILE A 15 -3.41 11.65 -14.18
N ALA A 16 -3.43 12.54 -15.18
CA ALA A 16 -2.42 12.59 -16.23
C ALA A 16 -1.00 12.89 -15.68
N GLY A 17 -0.93 13.67 -14.60
CA GLY A 17 0.32 14.08 -13.96
C GLY A 17 1.07 15.16 -14.73
N ARG A 18 2.19 15.64 -14.15
CA ARG A 18 2.94 16.81 -14.65
C ARG A 18 3.39 16.73 -16.11
N LYS A 19 3.73 15.55 -16.62
CA LYS A 19 4.25 15.40 -18.00
C LYS A 19 3.20 15.61 -19.09
N ARG A 20 1.90 15.55 -18.76
CA ARG A 20 0.80 15.70 -19.72
C ARG A 20 -0.24 16.73 -19.28
N SER A 21 0.05 17.54 -18.26
CA SER A 21 -0.85 18.62 -17.87
C SER A 21 -1.04 19.62 -19.02
N GLU A 22 0.01 19.89 -19.80
CA GLU A 22 -0.05 20.79 -20.97
C GLU A 22 -1.06 20.33 -22.03
N TRP A 23 -1.16 19.02 -22.28
CA TRP A 23 -2.18 18.47 -23.18
C TRP A 23 -3.59 18.72 -22.64
N ILE A 24 -3.80 18.56 -21.33
CA ILE A 24 -5.10 18.83 -20.70
C ILE A 24 -5.42 20.33 -20.67
N ASP A 25 -4.42 21.17 -20.49
CA ASP A 25 -4.55 22.62 -20.54
C ASP A 25 -4.97 23.09 -21.95
N ALA A 26 -4.37 22.49 -22.99
CA ALA A 26 -4.77 22.74 -24.38
C ALA A 26 -6.21 22.28 -24.65
N MET A 27 -6.61 21.10 -24.18
CA MET A 27 -7.97 20.57 -24.34
C MET A 27 -9.01 21.39 -23.56
N GLU A 28 -8.66 21.91 -22.38
CA GLU A 28 -9.53 22.82 -21.61
C GLU A 28 -9.70 24.17 -22.33
N ALA A 29 -8.63 24.70 -22.93
CA ALA A 29 -8.68 25.92 -23.74
C ALA A 29 -9.58 25.74 -24.99
N GLU A 30 -9.46 24.62 -25.71
CA GLU A 30 -10.36 24.27 -26.81
C GLU A 30 -11.81 24.14 -26.33
N ALA A 31 -12.05 23.47 -25.21
CA ALA A 31 -13.39 23.31 -24.65
C ALA A 31 -14.03 24.64 -24.22
N ALA A 32 -13.23 25.65 -23.86
CA ALA A 32 -13.71 26.98 -23.55
C ALA A 32 -14.24 27.72 -24.79
N THR A 33 -13.76 27.37 -26.00
CA THR A 33 -14.20 27.95 -27.27
C THR A 33 -15.47 27.30 -27.85
N LEU A 34 -15.83 26.09 -27.38
CA LEU A 34 -17.03 25.40 -27.82
C LEU A 34 -18.29 26.11 -27.31
N ARG A 35 -19.17 26.52 -28.23
CA ARG A 35 -20.50 27.05 -27.90
C ARG A 35 -21.42 25.89 -27.49
N GLY A 36 -21.46 25.55 -26.19
CA GLY A 36 -22.38 24.54 -25.67
C GLY A 36 -21.90 23.81 -24.42
N ASN A 37 -22.46 22.61 -24.20
CA ASN A 37 -22.10 21.75 -23.08
C ASN A 37 -20.73 21.10 -23.31
N SER A 38 -19.72 21.56 -22.56
CA SER A 38 -18.34 21.05 -22.60
C SER A 38 -18.13 19.78 -21.77
N ALA A 39 -19.15 19.30 -21.03
CA ALA A 39 -19.01 18.14 -20.15
C ALA A 39 -18.63 16.84 -20.89
N PRO A 40 -19.21 16.48 -22.06
CA PRO A 40 -18.81 15.28 -22.79
C PRO A 40 -17.34 15.31 -23.23
N TRP A 41 -16.85 16.48 -23.63
CA TRP A 41 -15.45 16.68 -24.02
C TRP A 41 -14.50 16.53 -22.82
N ALA A 42 -14.85 17.14 -21.69
CA ALA A 42 -14.10 16.98 -20.44
C ALA A 42 -14.04 15.51 -20.00
N TRP A 43 -15.16 14.77 -20.13
CA TRP A 43 -15.22 13.33 -19.87
C TRP A 43 -14.32 12.52 -20.80
N GLY A 44 -14.29 12.83 -22.10
CA GLY A 44 -13.38 12.19 -23.05
C GLY A 44 -11.91 12.41 -22.69
N CYS A 45 -11.56 13.61 -22.23
CA CYS A 45 -10.22 13.93 -21.75
C CYS A 45 -9.86 13.17 -20.47
N LEU A 46 -10.79 13.10 -19.50
CA LEU A 46 -10.62 12.33 -18.28
C LEU A 46 -10.43 10.84 -18.57
N TRP A 47 -11.26 10.27 -19.45
CA TRP A 47 -11.14 8.86 -19.84
C TRP A 47 -9.81 8.56 -20.54
N SER A 48 -9.36 9.44 -21.43
CA SER A 48 -8.07 9.32 -22.10
C SER A 48 -6.90 9.43 -21.10
N ALA A 49 -6.99 10.33 -20.12
CA ALA A 49 -6.02 10.45 -19.04
C ALA A 49 -5.96 9.19 -18.17
N ILE A 50 -7.11 8.62 -17.83
CA ILE A 50 -7.21 7.34 -17.09
C ILE A 50 -6.58 6.22 -17.92
N ARG A 51 -6.92 6.08 -19.20
CA ARG A 51 -6.39 5.03 -20.08
C ARG A 51 -4.87 5.14 -20.26
N ASP A 52 -4.35 6.34 -20.51
CA ASP A 52 -2.90 6.60 -20.63
C ASP A 52 -2.18 6.38 -19.30
N ARG A 53 -2.81 6.69 -18.16
CA ARG A 53 -2.26 6.40 -16.84
C ARG A 53 -2.24 4.90 -16.57
N ALA A 54 -3.35 4.21 -16.81
CA ALA A 54 -3.47 2.77 -16.66
C ALA A 54 -2.47 2.03 -17.56
N ALA A 55 -2.29 2.45 -18.82
CA ALA A 55 -1.34 1.83 -19.74
C ALA A 55 0.14 2.04 -19.33
N ARG A 56 0.49 3.14 -18.68
CA ARG A 56 1.86 3.40 -18.22
C ARG A 56 2.16 2.81 -16.84
N ASP A 57 1.17 2.86 -15.96
CA ASP A 57 1.28 2.46 -14.55
C ASP A 57 0.55 1.14 -14.27
N TRP A 58 0.29 0.31 -15.29
CA TRP A 58 -0.33 -1.00 -15.11
C TRP A 58 0.47 -1.85 -14.12
N TRP A 59 1.80 -1.67 -14.07
CA TRP A 59 2.66 -2.32 -13.09
C TRP A 59 2.36 -1.88 -11.66
N ILE A 60 1.97 -0.61 -11.43
CA ILE A 60 1.56 -0.10 -10.11
C ILE A 60 0.23 -0.72 -9.72
N ALA A 61 -0.74 -0.77 -10.64
CA ALA A 61 -2.01 -1.45 -10.38
C ALA A 61 -1.78 -2.94 -10.06
N THR A 62 -0.96 -3.62 -10.86
CA THR A 62 -0.58 -5.02 -10.64
C THR A 62 0.11 -5.20 -9.29
N THR A 63 1.02 -4.30 -8.92
CA THR A 63 1.69 -4.34 -7.61
C THR A 63 0.72 -4.05 -6.47
N LEU A 64 -0.23 -3.13 -6.62
CA LEU A 64 -1.29 -2.86 -5.64
C LEU A 64 -2.12 -4.11 -5.35
N PHE A 65 -2.42 -4.92 -6.37
CA PHE A 65 -3.21 -6.14 -6.21
C PHE A 65 -2.39 -7.35 -5.77
N LEU A 66 -1.21 -7.57 -6.38
CA LEU A 66 -0.40 -8.76 -6.09
C LEU A 66 0.42 -8.63 -4.82
N PHE A 67 0.90 -7.43 -4.47
CA PHE A 67 1.79 -7.25 -3.32
C PHE A 67 1.11 -7.62 -1.99
N PRO A 68 -0.15 -7.24 -1.70
CA PRO A 68 -0.86 -7.75 -0.52
C PRO A 68 -0.95 -9.27 -0.50
N ILE A 69 -1.20 -9.92 -1.64
CA ILE A 69 -1.28 -11.39 -1.72
C ILE A 69 0.08 -12.02 -1.41
N ILE A 70 1.17 -11.47 -1.97
CA ILE A 70 2.54 -11.91 -1.70
C ILE A 70 2.90 -11.73 -0.23
N LEU A 71 2.53 -10.59 0.37
CA LEU A 71 2.76 -10.32 1.80
C LEU A 71 2.02 -11.29 2.70
N VAL A 72 0.76 -11.59 2.39
CA VAL A 72 -0.05 -12.57 3.12
C VAL A 72 0.58 -13.95 3.02
N ALA A 73 0.93 -14.39 1.80
CA ALA A 73 1.58 -15.67 1.58
C ALA A 73 2.93 -15.75 2.34
N TRP A 74 3.71 -14.68 2.33
CA TRP A 74 4.96 -14.57 3.06
C TRP A 74 4.74 -14.63 4.58
N ARG A 75 3.83 -13.84 5.15
CA ARG A 75 3.52 -13.90 6.58
C ARG A 75 2.99 -15.26 6.99
N GLY A 76 2.14 -15.89 6.17
CA GLY A 76 1.67 -17.26 6.40
C GLY A 76 2.83 -18.24 6.44
N TYR A 77 3.71 -18.21 5.44
CA TYR A 77 4.89 -19.06 5.39
C TYR A 77 5.82 -18.86 6.60
N VAL A 78 6.14 -17.61 6.94
CA VAL A 78 6.96 -17.27 8.10
C VAL A 78 6.28 -17.73 9.39
N PHE A 79 4.98 -17.50 9.54
CA PHE A 79 4.19 -17.91 10.69
C PHE A 79 4.25 -19.43 10.90
N PHE A 80 3.92 -20.23 9.89
CA PHE A 80 3.94 -21.69 10.03
C PHE A 80 5.36 -22.22 10.28
N SER A 81 6.37 -21.64 9.63
CA SER A 81 7.78 -22.06 9.81
C SER A 81 8.26 -21.79 11.24
N THR A 82 8.03 -20.58 11.74
CA THR A 82 8.42 -20.18 13.11
C THR A 82 7.58 -20.89 14.17
N ALA A 83 6.27 -21.09 13.96
CA ALA A 83 5.42 -21.86 14.87
C ALA A 83 5.88 -23.32 14.96
N SER A 84 6.30 -23.93 13.86
CA SER A 84 6.89 -25.26 13.86
C SER A 84 8.21 -25.32 14.65
N LEU A 85 9.08 -24.32 14.49
CA LEU A 85 10.34 -24.24 15.26
C LEU A 85 10.07 -24.02 16.75
N LEU A 86 9.09 -23.18 17.09
CA LEU A 86 8.67 -22.89 18.45
C LEU A 86 8.11 -24.15 19.14
N ASN A 87 7.22 -24.87 18.46
CA ASN A 87 6.64 -26.12 18.97
C ASN A 87 7.69 -27.22 19.19
N LYS A 88 8.79 -27.20 18.42
CA LYS A 88 9.94 -28.10 18.61
C LYS A 88 10.92 -27.63 19.69
N GLY A 89 10.68 -26.49 20.33
CA GLY A 89 11.57 -25.89 21.32
C GLY A 89 12.91 -25.39 20.73
N VAL A 90 12.98 -25.18 19.42
CA VAL A 90 14.22 -24.75 18.73
C VAL A 90 14.46 -23.26 18.91
N ILE A 91 13.39 -22.47 19.03
CA ILE A 91 13.43 -21.02 19.24
C ILE A 91 12.56 -20.65 20.45
N THR A 92 12.85 -19.52 21.08
CA THR A 92 12.04 -18.96 22.17
C THR A 92 10.82 -18.21 21.60
N ASP A 93 9.79 -17.99 22.43
CA ASP A 93 8.63 -17.19 22.01
C ASP A 93 9.06 -15.77 21.57
N LEU A 94 9.98 -15.16 22.32
CA LEU A 94 10.49 -13.83 22.00
C LEU A 94 11.18 -13.79 20.63
N ALA A 95 11.94 -14.84 20.28
CA ALA A 95 12.54 -14.97 18.97
C ALA A 95 11.45 -15.09 17.88
N ALA A 96 10.42 -15.90 18.10
CA ALA A 96 9.31 -16.04 17.15
C ALA A 96 8.59 -14.70 16.90
N VAL A 97 8.29 -13.94 17.97
CA VAL A 97 7.69 -12.60 17.88
C VAL A 97 8.60 -11.62 17.14
N GLY A 98 9.89 -11.61 17.46
CA GLY A 98 10.87 -10.78 16.76
C GLY A 98 10.93 -11.09 15.26
N PHE A 99 10.92 -12.37 14.89
CA PHE A 99 10.86 -12.79 13.49
C PHE A 99 9.58 -12.32 12.80
N TRP A 100 8.41 -12.43 13.43
CA TRP A 100 7.15 -11.98 12.85
C TRP A 100 7.10 -10.49 12.55
N ILE A 101 7.62 -9.68 13.47
CA ILE A 101 7.66 -8.21 13.35
C ILE A 101 8.67 -7.78 12.27
N VAL A 102 9.85 -8.42 12.22
CA VAL A 102 10.92 -8.03 11.29
C VAL A 102 10.73 -8.62 9.88
N SER A 103 9.99 -9.73 9.75
CA SER A 103 9.83 -10.46 8.48
C SER A 103 9.36 -9.65 7.26
N PRO A 104 8.54 -8.57 7.38
CA PRO A 104 8.14 -7.79 6.21
C PRO A 104 9.25 -6.91 5.65
N PHE A 105 10.30 -6.62 6.45
CA PHE A 105 11.38 -5.69 6.11
C PHE A 105 11.96 -5.88 4.70
N PRO A 106 12.43 -7.07 4.27
CA PRO A 106 13.02 -7.24 2.94
C PRO A 106 12.04 -6.96 1.79
N LEU A 107 10.77 -7.31 1.94
CA LEU A 107 9.75 -7.07 0.92
C LEU A 107 9.45 -5.59 0.76
N VAL A 108 9.32 -4.87 1.88
CA VAL A 108 9.06 -3.42 1.89
C VAL A 108 10.28 -2.65 1.39
N LEU A 109 11.49 -3.10 1.74
CA LEU A 109 12.74 -2.55 1.21
C LEU A 109 12.78 -2.67 -0.31
N LEU A 110 12.48 -3.85 -0.87
CA LEU A 110 12.44 -4.09 -2.30
C LEU A 110 11.36 -3.26 -2.99
N LEU A 111 10.16 -3.18 -2.39
CA LEU A 111 9.07 -2.34 -2.89
C LEU A 111 9.51 -0.87 -3.00
N ALA A 112 10.17 -0.34 -1.98
CA ALA A 112 10.65 1.04 -1.96
C ALA A 112 11.82 1.30 -2.94
N LEU A 113 12.61 0.28 -3.23
CA LEU A 113 13.65 0.32 -4.27
C LEU A 113 13.06 0.38 -5.68
N LEU A 114 11.94 -0.32 -5.91
CA LEU A 114 11.31 -0.41 -7.23
C LEU A 114 10.38 0.78 -7.53
N THR A 115 9.85 1.42 -6.50
CA THR A 115 8.80 2.44 -6.66
C THR A 115 9.35 3.87 -6.63
N ARG A 116 8.69 4.80 -7.34
CA ARG A 116 9.14 6.19 -7.48
C ARG A 116 8.04 7.20 -7.17
N GLY A 117 8.43 8.32 -6.57
CA GLY A 117 7.57 9.49 -6.38
C GLY A 117 6.37 9.24 -5.46
N THR A 118 5.32 10.03 -5.65
CA THR A 118 4.09 9.98 -4.86
C THR A 118 3.39 8.63 -4.95
N SER A 119 3.44 7.97 -6.12
CA SER A 119 2.86 6.65 -6.33
C SER A 119 3.51 5.57 -5.45
N GLY A 120 4.82 5.68 -5.17
CA GLY A 120 5.51 4.77 -4.26
C GLY A 120 5.04 4.91 -2.82
N ASN A 121 4.89 6.15 -2.34
CA ASN A 121 4.38 6.40 -0.98
C ASN A 121 2.95 5.87 -0.81
N THR A 122 2.08 6.12 -1.78
CA THR A 122 0.71 5.57 -1.77
C THR A 122 0.74 4.05 -1.72
N LEU A 123 1.58 3.39 -2.52
CA LEU A 123 1.71 1.94 -2.53
C LEU A 123 2.21 1.38 -1.19
N ILE A 124 3.21 2.01 -0.57
CA ILE A 124 3.76 1.62 0.74
C ILE A 124 2.69 1.73 1.83
N ILE A 125 1.93 2.84 1.85
CA ILE A 125 0.88 3.06 2.86
C ILE A 125 -0.30 2.10 2.64
N THR A 126 -0.78 1.99 1.41
CA THR A 126 -1.93 1.12 1.10
C THR A 126 -1.62 -0.36 1.33
N SER A 127 -0.40 -0.82 1.02
CA SER A 127 0.02 -2.19 1.31
C SER A 127 0.18 -2.46 2.81
N PHE A 128 0.67 -1.49 3.60
CA PHE A 128 0.68 -1.60 5.06
C PHE A 128 -0.74 -1.76 5.61
N LEU A 129 -1.65 -0.87 5.22
CA LEU A 129 -3.04 -0.92 5.68
C LEU A 129 -3.74 -2.21 5.24
N ALA A 130 -3.54 -2.64 3.99
CA ALA A 130 -4.10 -3.89 3.49
C ALA A 130 -3.60 -5.08 4.30
N MET A 131 -2.31 -5.08 4.67
CA MET A 131 -1.68 -6.14 5.47
C MET A 131 -2.24 -6.19 6.90
N GLU A 132 -2.30 -5.04 7.58
CA GLU A 132 -2.83 -4.97 8.96
C GLU A 132 -4.34 -5.27 9.04
N CYS A 133 -5.11 -4.88 8.02
CA CYS A 133 -6.54 -5.18 7.95
C CYS A 133 -6.85 -6.60 7.48
N PHE A 134 -5.90 -7.30 6.83
CA PHE A 134 -6.15 -8.61 6.24
C PHE A 134 -6.63 -9.63 7.28
N ASN A 135 -5.90 -9.81 8.38
CA ASN A 135 -6.24 -10.81 9.39
C ASN A 135 -7.60 -10.57 10.05
N PRO A 136 -7.93 -9.35 10.53
CA PRO A 136 -9.27 -9.07 11.06
C PRO A 136 -10.39 -9.29 10.03
N VAL A 137 -10.17 -8.88 8.77
CA VAL A 137 -11.18 -9.04 7.71
C VAL A 137 -11.39 -10.52 7.36
N MET A 138 -10.32 -11.31 7.27
CA MET A 138 -10.42 -12.73 6.99
C MET A 138 -11.12 -13.48 8.12
N MET A 139 -10.81 -13.19 9.38
CA MET A 139 -11.51 -13.81 10.51
C MET A 139 -13.00 -13.46 10.53
N TRP A 140 -13.35 -12.23 10.15
CA TRP A 140 -14.75 -11.86 10.00
C TRP A 140 -15.45 -12.63 8.88
N ILE A 141 -14.82 -12.73 7.71
CA ILE A 141 -15.41 -13.43 6.56
C ILE A 141 -15.55 -14.95 6.81
N TYR A 142 -14.52 -15.59 7.39
CA TYR A 142 -14.46 -17.05 7.50
C TYR A 142 -15.02 -17.60 8.80
N LEU A 143 -14.93 -16.84 9.90
CA LEU A 143 -15.33 -17.30 11.23
C LEU A 143 -16.51 -16.50 11.82
N ASP A 144 -17.05 -15.52 11.09
CA ASP A 144 -18.09 -14.59 11.56
C ASP A 144 -17.71 -13.86 12.87
N VAL A 145 -16.41 -13.68 13.10
CA VAL A 145 -15.89 -12.99 14.28
C VAL A 145 -15.73 -11.51 13.97
N SER A 146 -16.43 -10.66 14.73
CA SER A 146 -16.31 -9.20 14.57
C SER A 146 -14.84 -8.75 14.60
N PRO A 147 -14.39 -7.90 13.64
CA PRO A 147 -13.03 -7.35 13.63
C PRO A 147 -12.69 -6.58 14.92
N LEU A 148 -13.69 -6.07 15.63
CA LEU A 148 -13.48 -5.34 16.88
C LEU A 148 -12.94 -6.24 18.00
N VAL A 149 -13.17 -7.56 17.92
CA VAL A 149 -12.60 -8.53 18.87
C VAL A 149 -11.07 -8.50 18.81
N TRP A 150 -10.49 -8.25 17.63
CA TRP A 150 -9.04 -8.13 17.44
C TRP A 150 -8.42 -6.88 18.09
N LEU A 151 -9.23 -5.87 18.39
CA LEU A 151 -8.82 -4.63 19.05
C LEU A 151 -9.35 -4.55 20.49
N GLY A 152 -10.03 -5.60 20.96
CA GLY A 152 -10.62 -5.64 22.29
C GLY A 152 -9.57 -5.63 23.41
N PRO A 153 -9.96 -5.28 24.65
CA PRO A 153 -9.05 -5.20 25.80
C PRO A 153 -8.36 -6.54 26.12
N ASN A 154 -9.04 -7.65 25.79
CA ASN A 154 -8.55 -9.01 26.00
C ASN A 154 -7.76 -9.58 24.81
N ALA A 155 -7.66 -8.85 23.69
CA ALA A 155 -6.90 -9.29 22.53
C ALA A 155 -5.40 -9.26 22.85
N ASN A 156 -4.72 -10.36 22.53
CA ASN A 156 -3.28 -10.47 22.62
C ASN A 156 -2.79 -11.00 21.26
N TRP A 157 -2.06 -10.19 20.51
CA TRP A 157 -1.54 -10.59 19.20
C TRP A 157 -0.27 -11.42 19.33
N TYR A 158 0.56 -11.09 20.32
CA TYR A 158 1.77 -11.82 20.63
C TYR A 158 1.85 -12.09 22.12
N LYS A 159 2.23 -13.33 22.48
CA LYS A 159 2.54 -13.73 23.84
C LYS A 159 3.95 -14.29 23.82
N ALA A 160 4.89 -13.59 24.43
CA ALA A 160 6.26 -14.06 24.61
C ALA A 160 6.50 -14.31 26.09
N ASP A 161 6.75 -15.57 26.48
CA ASP A 161 6.97 -15.96 27.87
C ASP A 161 5.81 -15.64 28.85
N PRO A 162 5.85 -16.17 30.09
CA PRO A 162 4.90 -15.80 31.15
C PRO A 162 5.14 -14.35 31.60
N GLY A 163 4.54 -13.38 30.89
CA GLY A 163 4.49 -11.98 31.34
C GLY A 163 4.56 -10.93 30.25
N ILE A 164 5.02 -11.26 29.03
CA ILE A 164 5.10 -10.29 27.93
C ILE A 164 3.97 -10.55 26.95
N THR A 165 2.88 -9.80 27.11
CA THR A 165 1.77 -9.76 26.14
C THR A 165 1.85 -8.48 25.33
N ILE A 166 1.97 -8.61 24.01
CA ILE A 166 1.88 -7.46 23.11
C ILE A 166 0.42 -7.28 22.71
N LYS A 167 -0.11 -6.12 23.08
CA LYS A 167 -1.45 -5.70 22.70
C LYS A 167 -1.51 -5.38 21.20
N PRO A 168 -2.69 -5.55 20.56
CA PRO A 168 -2.89 -5.28 19.13
C PRO A 168 -2.27 -3.97 18.65
N LEU A 169 -2.59 -2.86 19.33
CA LEU A 169 -2.10 -1.54 18.95
C LEU A 169 -0.57 -1.44 19.03
N ALA A 170 0.04 -2.03 20.05
CA ALA A 170 1.50 -2.07 20.17
C ALA A 170 2.13 -2.92 19.05
N GLY A 171 1.49 -4.03 18.67
CA GLY A 171 1.90 -4.85 17.53
C GLY A 171 1.87 -4.07 16.21
N ILE A 172 0.76 -3.41 15.91
CA ILE A 172 0.61 -2.57 14.70
C ILE A 172 1.66 -1.45 14.68
N LEU A 173 1.93 -0.82 15.83
CA LEU A 173 2.94 0.24 15.91
C LEU A 173 4.35 -0.29 15.66
N LEU A 174 4.70 -1.45 16.22
CA LEU A 174 6.01 -2.09 16.00
C LEU A 174 6.17 -2.52 14.53
N ASP A 175 5.15 -3.16 13.96
CA ASP A 175 5.12 -3.55 12.54
C ASP A 175 5.24 -2.30 11.66
N GLY A 176 4.51 -1.22 11.98
CA GLY A 176 4.59 0.07 11.31
C GLY A 176 5.98 0.69 11.35
N VAL A 177 6.65 0.68 12.51
CA VAL A 177 8.03 1.19 12.64
C VAL A 177 8.98 0.42 11.73
N VAL A 178 8.91 -0.92 11.74
CA VAL A 178 9.74 -1.75 10.84
C VAL A 178 9.42 -1.44 9.38
N TRP A 179 8.14 -1.37 9.03
CA TRP A 179 7.66 -1.12 7.68
C TRP A 179 8.17 0.21 7.12
N PHE A 180 7.93 1.30 7.84
CA PHE A 180 8.33 2.63 7.39
C PHE A 180 9.84 2.83 7.43
N THR A 181 10.55 2.13 8.33
CA THR A 181 12.02 2.12 8.33
C THR A 181 12.57 1.43 7.08
N ALA A 182 12.06 0.24 6.73
CA ALA A 182 12.44 -0.46 5.52
C ALA A 182 12.16 0.38 4.26
N ALA A 183 10.98 0.99 4.19
CA ALA A 183 10.59 1.87 3.10
C ALA A 183 11.52 3.09 2.98
N TRP A 184 11.85 3.72 4.11
CA TRP A 184 12.76 4.85 4.15
C TRP A 184 14.16 4.47 3.66
N ILE A 185 14.73 3.37 4.17
CA ILE A 185 16.04 2.86 3.73
C ILE A 185 16.03 2.57 2.23
N GLY A 186 15.03 1.85 1.72
CA GLY A 186 14.91 1.51 0.30
C GLY A 186 14.84 2.74 -0.59
N SER A 187 14.06 3.76 -0.17
CA SER A 187 13.97 5.02 -0.90
C SER A 187 15.31 5.77 -0.98
N ARG A 188 16.11 5.75 0.09
CA ARG A 188 17.44 6.39 0.14
C ARG A 188 18.46 5.65 -0.72
N LEU A 189 18.47 4.32 -0.65
CA LEU A 189 19.33 3.48 -1.47
C LEU A 189 19.03 3.69 -2.95
N ARG A 190 17.76 3.73 -3.35
CA ARG A 190 17.35 4.04 -4.73
C ARG A 190 17.93 5.35 -5.25
N ILE A 191 17.86 6.42 -4.45
CA ILE A 191 18.41 7.73 -4.82
C ILE A 191 19.93 7.66 -5.00
N LYS A 192 20.64 6.93 -4.13
CA LYS A 192 22.09 6.74 -4.25
C LYS A 192 22.44 5.94 -5.51
N LEU A 193 21.76 4.83 -5.77
CA LEU A 193 21.99 3.99 -6.94
C LEU A 193 21.75 4.75 -8.25
N ALA A 194 20.72 5.61 -8.31
CA ALA A 194 20.43 6.45 -9.48
C ALA A 194 21.48 7.55 -9.76
N LYS A 195 22.41 7.80 -8.84
CA LYS A 195 23.54 8.73 -9.06
C LYS A 195 24.80 8.02 -9.57
N LEU A 196 24.85 6.69 -9.48
CA LEU A 196 26.03 5.90 -9.80
C LEU A 196 25.99 5.30 -11.22
N GLY A 197 24.85 5.34 -11.90
CA GLY A 197 24.67 4.90 -13.28
C GLY A 197 23.94 5.96 -14.09
#